data_AF-A0A372LB27-F1
#
_entry.id   AF-A0A372LB27-F1
#
_cell.length_a   1.000
_cell.length_b   1.000
_cell.length_c   1.000
_cell.angle_alpha   90.00
_cell.angle_beta   90.00
_cell.angle_gamma   90.00
#
_symmetry.space_group_name_H-M   'P 1'
#
loop_
_entity.id
_entity.type
_entity.pdbx_description
1 polymer ?
#
loop_
_entity_poly.entity_id
_entity_poly.type
_entity_poly.pdbx_seq_one_letter_code
_entity_poly.pdbx_strand_id
1 'polypeptide(L)' 'MKCKYFFVTWDKNFPKGCKAFNFKTAILPSQDVYRSSGQQCMKYEEKALRKP' A
#
# COMPACT_ATOMS: atom_id res chain seq x y z
N MET A 1 9.82 -0.90 -0.45
CA MET A 1 8.47 -0.54 0.02
C MET A 1 8.55 -0.07 1.46
N LYS A 2 8.34 1.22 1.70
CA LYS A 2 8.51 1.80 3.02
C LYS A 2 7.20 1.92 3.81
N CYS A 3 6.02 1.70 3.23
CA CYS A 3 4.76 1.80 3.97
C CYS A 3 4.56 0.64 4.96
N LYS A 4 4.12 0.93 6.19
CA LYS A 4 3.80 -0.10 7.20
C LYS A 4 2.54 -0.92 6.87
N TYR A 5 1.59 -0.29 6.18
CA TYR A 5 0.32 -0.92 5.81
C TYR A 5 0.41 -1.75 4.53
N PHE A 6 1.49 -1.60 3.77
CA PHE A 6 1.69 -2.45 2.61
C PHE A 6 1.95 -3.89 3.05
N PHE A 7 1.27 -4.82 2.40
CA PHE A 7 1.53 -6.24 2.50
C PHE A 7 1.48 -6.91 1.13
N VAL A 8 2.24 -7.98 0.99
CA VAL A 8 2.18 -8.84 -0.18
C VAL A 8 1.08 -9.87 0.06
N THR A 9 0.26 -10.07 -0.96
CA THR A 9 -0.78 -11.10 -0.99
C THR A 9 -0.31 -12.25 -1.86
N TRP A 10 -0.71 -13.47 -1.52
CA TRP A 10 -0.40 -14.69 -2.27
C TRP A 10 -1.39 -14.94 -3.43
N ASP A 11 -2.10 -13.90 -3.84
CA ASP A 11 -3.09 -13.95 -4.90
C ASP A 11 -2.41 -13.58 -6.22
N LYS A 12 -2.50 -14.46 -7.22
CA LYS A 12 -1.88 -14.26 -8.54
C LYS A 12 -2.40 -13.01 -9.26
N ASN A 13 -3.68 -12.69 -9.08
CA ASN A 13 -4.30 -11.54 -9.76
C ASN A 13 -4.00 -10.25 -9.01
N PHE A 14 -3.91 -10.31 -7.68
CA PHE A 14 -3.66 -9.15 -6.84
C PHE A 14 -2.54 -9.46 -5.84
N PRO A 15 -1.25 -9.39 -6.22
CA PRO A 15 -0.12 -9.71 -5.34
C PRO A 15 0.20 -8.62 -4.30
N LYS A 16 -0.47 -7.47 -4.33
CA LYS A 16 -0.20 -6.34 -3.46
C LYS A 16 -1.46 -5.95 -2.70
N GLY A 17 -1.33 -5.55 -1.44
CA GLY A 17 -2.45 -5.10 -0.63
C GLY A 17 -2.10 -3.94 0.28
N CYS A 18 -3.13 -3.19 0.68
CA CYS A 18 -3.04 -2.11 1.66
C CYS A 18 -3.94 -2.40 2.86
N LYS A 19 -3.35 -2.63 4.04
CA LYS A 19 -4.11 -2.89 5.27
C LYS A 19 -4.90 -1.66 5.74
N ALA A 20 -4.42 -0.45 5.48
CA ALA A 20 -5.10 0.77 5.92
C ALA A 20 -6.47 0.97 5.27
N PHE A 21 -6.59 0.56 4.00
CA PHE A 21 -7.81 0.66 3.20
C PHE A 21 -8.45 -0.71 2.95
N ASN A 22 -7.86 -1.78 3.49
CA ASN A 22 -8.32 -3.16 3.42
C ASN A 22 -8.62 -3.68 2.00
N PHE A 23 -7.82 -3.29 1.01
CA PHE A 23 -7.96 -3.73 -0.39
C PHE A 23 -6.71 -4.42 -0.94
N LYS A 24 -6.88 -5.12 -2.05
CA LYS A 24 -5.83 -5.76 -2.84
C LYS A 24 -5.79 -5.16 -4.24
N THR A 25 -4.62 -5.07 -4.84
CA THR A 25 -4.38 -4.51 -6.17
C THR A 25 -3.23 -5.24 -6.87
N ALA A 26 -3.21 -5.18 -8.20
CA ALA A 26 -2.10 -5.65 -9.01
C ALA A 26 -0.95 -4.64 -9.07
N ILE A 27 -1.28 -3.35 -8.93
CA ILE A 27 -0.34 -2.23 -8.98
C ILE A 27 0.09 -1.81 -7.57
N LEU A 28 0.87 -0.74 -7.45
CA LEU A 28 1.22 -0.22 -6.13
C LEU A 28 -0.04 0.34 -5.46
N PRO A 29 -0.35 -0.03 -4.20
CA PRO A 29 -1.54 0.48 -3.53
C PRO A 29 -1.53 2.00 -3.34
N SER A 30 -0.36 2.64 -3.25
CA SER A 30 -0.28 4.11 -3.25
C SER A 30 -0.75 4.73 -4.57
N GLN A 31 -0.47 4.05 -5.69
CA GLN A 31 -0.86 4.49 -7.02
C GLN A 31 -2.34 4.22 -7.28
N ASP A 32 -2.86 3.11 -6.77
CA ASP A 32 -4.28 2.76 -6.83
C ASP A 32 -5.13 3.77 -6.04
N VAL A 33 -4.71 4.09 -4.81
CA VAL A 33 -5.32 5.14 -3.98
C VAL A 33 -5.27 6.50 -4.68
N TYR A 34 -4.14 6.85 -5.30
CA TYR A 34 -4.03 8.09 -6.07
C TYR A 34 -4.97 8.12 -7.28
N ARG A 35 -5.09 7.00 -8.00
CA ARG A 35 -5.99 6.91 -9.17
C ARG A 35 -7.46 6.97 -8.76
N SER A 36 -7.81 6.40 -7.62
CA SER A 36 -9.18 6.35 -7.11
C SER A 36 -9.62 7.67 -6.46
N SER A 37 -8.78 8.24 -5.59
CA SER A 37 -9.11 9.47 -4.85
C SER A 37 -8.63 10.75 -5.52
N GLY A 38 -7.73 10.68 -6.50
CA GLY A 38 -7.05 11.85 -7.08
C GLY A 38 -6.03 12.50 -6.15
N GLN A 39 -5.79 11.92 -4.97
CA GLN A 39 -4.94 12.48 -3.91
C GLN A 39 -3.88 11.48 -3.47
N GLN A 40 -2.73 11.99 -3.00
CA GLN A 40 -1.69 11.12 -2.44
C GLN A 40 -2.22 10.34 -1.23
N CYS A 41 -1.70 9.14 -1.01
CA CYS A 41 -2.18 8.22 0.02
C CYS A 41 -2.09 8.84 1.43
N MET A 42 -3.22 9.34 1.95
CA MET A 42 -3.31 9.98 3.27
C MET A 42 -3.01 9.03 4.44
N LYS A 43 -3.18 7.73 4.22
CA LYS A 43 -2.86 6.68 5.21
C LYS A 43 -1.46 6.10 5.02
N TYR A 44 -0.62 6.70 4.17
CA TYR A 44 0.76 6.27 4.05
C TYR A 44 1.48 6.56 5.37
N GLU A 45 2.01 5.52 5.99
CA GLU A 45 2.89 5.67 7.13
C GLU A 45 4.16 4.90 6.86
N GLU A 46 5.28 5.60 6.96
CA GLU A 46 6.59 5.00 6.79
C GLU A 46 6.86 4.00 7.93
N LYS A 47 7.32 2.80 7.58
CA LYS A 47 7.91 1.86 8.54
C LYS A 47 9.06 2.60 9.15
N ALA A 48 9.00 2.82 10.46
CA ALA A 48 10.14 3.31 11.22
C ALA A 48 11.34 2.40 10.91
N LEU A 49 12.22 2.86 10.02
CA LEU A 49 13.56 2.32 9.89
C LEU A 49 14.17 2.60 11.25
N ARG A 50 14.30 1.55 12.09
CA ARG A 50 15.06 1.66 13.32
C ARG A 50 16.41 2.27 12.94
N LYS A 51 16.68 3.49 13.41
CA LYS A 51 18.04 4.04 13.33
C LYS A 51 18.94 3.09 14.13
N PRO A 52 20.14 2.76 13.60
CA PRO A 52 21.09 1.90 14.29
C PRO A 52 21.46 2.45 15.67
#